data_AF-A0A1M7BR93-F1
#
_entry.id   AF-A0A1M7BR93-F1
#
_cell.length_a   1.000
_cell.length_b   1.000
_cell.length_c   1.000
_cell.angle_alpha   90.00
_cell.angle_beta   90.00
_cell.angle_gamma   90.00
#
_symmetry.space_group_name_H-M   'P 1'
#
loop_
_entity.id
_entity.type
_entity.pdbx_description
1 polymer ?
#
loop_
_entity_poly.entity_id
_entity_poly.type
_entity_poly.pdbx_seq_one_letter_code
_entity_poly.pdbx_strand_id
1 'polypeptide(L)'
;MTTIDENILKNGSLPTGFNDSINLMSKSFVAHESVVIDIVPIKCRDTLKAIILENENKQSARFLWQKNSVPDGTVKTGYFKETVNELGVTIAHNEGSITITNGGASQYLKAELKV
;
A
#
# COMPACT_ATOMS: atom_id res chain seq x y z
N MET A 1 -30.80 -23.29 -5.53
CA MET A 1 -30.06 -22.28 -6.30
C MET A 1 -29.86 -21.12 -5.35
N THR A 2 -28.76 -21.15 -4.61
CA THR A 2 -28.52 -20.24 -3.48
C THR A 2 -27.34 -19.38 -3.88
N THR A 3 -27.61 -18.10 -4.11
CA THR A 3 -26.61 -17.09 -4.43
C THR A 3 -25.69 -16.94 -3.22
N ILE A 4 -24.40 -17.23 -3.42
CA ILE A 4 -23.38 -16.98 -2.40
C ILE A 4 -22.97 -15.51 -2.55
N ASP A 5 -23.10 -14.74 -1.46
CA ASP A 5 -22.64 -13.36 -1.39
C ASP A 5 -21.13 -13.27 -1.64
N GLU A 6 -20.73 -12.53 -2.66
CA GLU A 6 -19.33 -12.33 -3.11
C GLU A 6 -18.48 -11.51 -2.11
N ASN A 7 -19.02 -11.16 -0.94
CA ASN A 7 -18.31 -10.38 0.09
C ASN A 7 -17.56 -11.22 1.15
N ILE A 8 -17.55 -12.56 1.02
CA ILE A 8 -16.84 -13.46 1.94
C ILE A 8 -15.53 -13.99 1.31
N LEU A 9 -14.66 -13.08 0.89
CA LEU A 9 -13.23 -13.38 0.67
C LEU A 9 -12.35 -12.37 1.42
N LYS A 10 -12.82 -11.92 2.59
CA LYS A 10 -11.96 -11.35 3.63
C LYS A 10 -11.33 -12.49 4.43
N ASN A 11 -10.01 -12.44 4.56
CA ASN A 11 -9.14 -13.19 5.49
C ASN A 11 -8.72 -14.61 5.06
N GLY A 12 -7.63 -14.73 4.30
CA GLY A 12 -6.83 -15.97 4.32
C GLY A 12 -6.09 -16.37 3.05
N SER A 13 -6.48 -15.85 1.88
CA SER A 13 -5.84 -16.27 0.62
C SER A 13 -4.76 -15.29 0.20
N LEU A 14 -3.52 -15.77 0.16
CA LEU A 14 -2.42 -15.03 -0.44
C LEU A 14 -2.67 -14.89 -1.94
N PRO A 15 -2.38 -13.73 -2.52
CA PRO A 15 -2.57 -13.52 -3.94
C PRO A 15 -1.62 -14.43 -4.75
N THR A 16 -2.18 -15.19 -5.70
CA THR A 16 -1.45 -16.07 -6.62
C THR A 16 -1.49 -15.50 -8.03
N GLY A 17 -0.64 -14.52 -8.32
CA GLY A 17 -0.49 -13.96 -9.66
C GLY A 17 0.46 -12.75 -9.68
N PHE A 18 1.32 -12.67 -10.70
CA PHE A 18 2.32 -11.59 -10.86
C PHE A 18 1.73 -10.16 -11.06
N ASN A 19 0.40 -9.99 -10.96
CA ASN A 19 -0.34 -8.73 -11.15
C ASN A 19 -1.26 -8.38 -9.95
N ASP A 20 -1.04 -8.99 -8.80
CA ASP A 20 -1.98 -8.86 -7.69
C ASP A 20 -1.89 -7.49 -7.00
N SER A 21 -3.07 -6.96 -6.69
CA SER A 21 -3.25 -5.64 -6.09
C SER A 21 -4.16 -5.77 -4.88
N ILE A 22 -3.69 -5.27 -3.73
CA ILE A 22 -4.44 -5.25 -2.49
C ILE A 22 -4.93 -3.82 -2.27
N ASN A 23 -6.25 -3.63 -2.19
CA ASN A 23 -6.80 -2.34 -1.78
C ASN A 23 -6.47 -2.12 -0.31
N LEU A 24 -5.72 -1.06 -0.02
CA LEU A 24 -5.31 -0.70 1.34
C LEU A 24 -6.34 0.21 2.00
N MET A 25 -6.85 1.19 1.27
CA MET A 25 -7.85 2.14 1.78
C MET A 25 -8.52 2.94 0.66
N SER A 26 -9.68 3.52 0.98
CA SER A 26 -10.38 4.50 0.14
C SER A 26 -11.17 5.44 1.06
N LYS A 27 -10.71 6.68 1.26
CA LYS A 27 -11.41 7.67 2.12
C LYS A 27 -10.97 9.11 1.83
N SER A 28 -11.77 10.04 2.31
CA SER A 28 -11.39 11.46 2.40
C SER A 28 -10.44 11.71 3.55
N PHE A 29 -9.43 12.54 3.30
CA PHE A 29 -8.48 13.04 4.30
C PHE A 29 -8.62 14.54 4.44
N VAL A 30 -8.47 15.05 5.67
CA VAL A 30 -8.15 16.46 5.90
C VAL A 30 -6.64 16.70 5.78
N ALA A 31 -6.22 17.97 5.72
CA ALA A 31 -4.80 18.31 5.65
C ALA A 31 -4.00 17.68 6.80
N HIS A 32 -2.87 17.07 6.47
CA HIS A 32 -1.96 16.41 7.43
C HIS A 32 -2.54 15.24 8.24
N GLU A 33 -3.74 14.76 7.91
CA GLU A 33 -4.28 13.56 8.53
C GLU A 33 -3.47 12.33 8.13
N SER A 34 -3.22 11.44 9.11
CA SER A 34 -2.51 10.18 8.89
C SER A 34 -3.42 8.98 9.14
N VAL A 35 -3.15 7.89 8.42
CA VAL A 35 -3.73 6.58 8.71
C VAL A 35 -2.63 5.53 8.79
N VAL A 36 -2.76 4.60 9.72
CA VAL A 36 -1.89 3.43 9.83
C VAL A 36 -2.61 2.23 9.23
N ILE A 37 -1.92 1.49 8.36
CA ILE A 37 -2.45 0.33 7.65
C ILE A 37 -1.49 -0.83 7.83
N ASP A 38 -2.00 -1.95 8.34
CA ASP A 38 -1.23 -3.18 8.45
C ASP A 38 -1.04 -3.82 7.07
N ILE A 39 0.19 -4.21 6.76
CA ILE A 39 0.58 -4.85 5.50
C ILE A 39 1.23 -6.23 5.70
N VAL A 40 1.18 -6.81 6.91
CA VAL A 40 1.69 -8.18 7.19
C VAL A 40 0.70 -9.23 6.71
N PRO A 41 1.05 -9.95 5.64
CA PRO A 41 1.48 -11.34 5.85
C PRO A 41 2.98 -11.49 5.62
N ILE A 42 3.66 -12.34 6.40
CA ILE A 42 5.10 -12.65 6.27
C ILE A 42 5.50 -13.00 4.83
N LYS A 43 4.57 -13.59 4.05
CA LYS A 43 4.78 -13.98 2.65
C LYS A 43 4.69 -12.84 1.63
N CYS A 44 4.17 -11.67 2.00
CA CYS A 44 4.09 -10.51 1.11
C CYS A 44 5.39 -9.71 1.07
N ARG A 45 6.26 -9.78 2.10
CA ARG A 45 7.48 -8.94 2.17
C ARG A 45 8.42 -9.15 0.98
N ASP A 46 8.54 -10.39 0.50
CA ASP A 46 9.39 -10.71 -0.64
C ASP A 46 8.77 -10.32 -1.98
N THR A 47 7.45 -10.15 -2.01
CA THR A 47 6.68 -9.85 -3.21
C THR A 47 6.28 -8.38 -3.32
N LEU A 48 6.45 -7.55 -2.28
CA LEU A 48 6.13 -6.11 -2.35
C LEU A 48 6.82 -5.45 -3.55
N LYS A 49 6.04 -4.71 -4.36
CA LYS A 49 6.53 -3.99 -5.55
C LYS A 49 6.35 -2.49 -5.41
N ALA A 50 5.14 -2.03 -5.08
CA ALA A 50 4.83 -0.61 -5.05
C ALA A 50 3.57 -0.29 -4.23
N ILE A 51 3.48 0.94 -3.75
CA ILE A 51 2.21 1.56 -3.33
C ILE A 51 1.85 2.62 -4.36
N ILE A 52 0.58 2.61 -4.79
CA ILE A 52 0.01 3.60 -5.69
C ILE A 52 -1.17 4.24 -4.99
N LEU A 53 -1.17 5.57 -4.94
CA LEU A 53 -2.30 6.39 -4.50
C LEU A 53 -2.84 7.18 -5.68
N GLU A 54 -4.15 7.33 -5.74
CA GLU A 54 -4.85 8.15 -6.72
C GLU A 54 -5.94 8.97 -6.02
N ASN A 55 -6.14 10.22 -6.45
CA ASN A 55 -7.26 11.06 -6.02
C ASN A 55 -8.35 11.15 -7.11
N GLU A 56 -9.44 11.86 -6.82
CA GLU A 56 -10.57 12.02 -7.76
C GLU A 56 -10.18 12.75 -9.06
N ASN A 57 -9.09 13.52 -9.05
CA ASN A 57 -8.58 14.26 -10.20
C ASN A 57 -7.59 13.44 -11.04
N LYS A 58 -7.45 12.13 -10.76
CA LYS A 58 -6.49 11.21 -11.41
C LYS A 58 -5.03 11.62 -11.23
N GLN A 59 -4.73 12.46 -10.26
CA GLN A 59 -3.36 12.71 -9.83
C GLN A 59 -2.89 11.52 -9.03
N SER A 60 -1.59 11.22 -9.08
CA SER A 60 -1.06 10.01 -8.46
C SER A 60 0.20 10.23 -7.63
N ALA A 61 0.37 9.37 -6.63
CA ALA A 61 1.64 9.18 -5.95
C ALA A 61 2.04 7.70 -6.02
N ARG A 62 3.31 7.45 -6.33
CA ARG A 62 3.88 6.12 -6.50
C ARG A 62 5.16 5.97 -5.69
N PHE A 63 5.19 4.91 -4.88
CA PHE A 63 6.33 4.55 -4.07
C PHE A 63 6.74 3.12 -4.37
N LEU A 64 7.99 2.89 -4.78
CA LEU A 64 8.50 1.56 -5.11
C LEU A 64 9.15 0.91 -3.91
N TRP A 65 8.91 -0.39 -3.72
CA TRP A 65 9.56 -1.16 -2.67
C TRP A 65 11.05 -1.34 -2.99
N GLN A 66 11.90 -0.89 -2.08
CA GLN A 66 13.33 -1.09 -2.14
C GLN A 66 13.75 -2.02 -1.00
N LYS A 67 14.23 -3.21 -1.37
CA LYS A 67 14.79 -4.18 -0.43
C LYS A 67 16.11 -3.64 0.13
N ASN A 68 16.32 -3.78 1.44
CA ASN A 68 17.63 -3.58 2.03
C ASN A 68 18.45 -4.86 1.81
N SER A 69 19.48 -4.77 0.98
CA SER A 69 20.40 -5.88 0.76
C SER A 69 21.26 -6.09 2.00
N VAL A 70 21.09 -7.21 2.71
CA VAL A 70 22.08 -7.67 3.68
C VAL A 70 23.05 -8.65 3.01
N PRO A 71 24.35 -8.61 3.32
CA PRO A 71 25.37 -9.44 2.67
C PRO A 71 25.19 -10.96 2.81
N ASP A 72 24.36 -11.41 3.78
CA ASP A 72 24.11 -12.82 4.08
C ASP A 72 23.00 -13.46 3.22
N GLY A 73 22.37 -12.69 2.31
CA GLY A 73 21.32 -13.17 1.41
C GLY A 73 19.92 -13.26 2.05
N THR A 74 19.75 -12.86 3.32
CA THR A 74 18.43 -12.88 3.97
C THR A 74 17.67 -11.58 3.73
N VAL A 75 16.60 -11.55 2.94
CA VAL A 75 15.77 -10.32 2.81
C VAL A 75 15.01 -10.09 4.12
N LYS A 76 15.52 -9.21 4.99
CA LYS A 76 14.92 -8.96 6.32
C LYS A 76 14.11 -7.66 6.39
N THR A 77 14.45 -6.64 5.61
CA THR A 77 13.80 -5.31 5.69
C THR A 77 13.83 -4.57 4.34
N GLY A 78 13.10 -3.47 4.27
CA GLY A 78 13.07 -2.57 3.11
C GLY A 78 12.25 -1.33 3.42
N TYR A 79 12.10 -0.46 2.42
CA TYR A 79 11.29 0.75 2.52
C TYR A 79 10.67 1.10 1.19
N PHE A 80 9.60 1.90 1.23
CA PHE A 80 8.98 2.46 0.04
C PHE A 80 9.68 3.76 -0.35
N LYS A 81 10.34 3.76 -1.51
CA LYS A 81 11.01 4.93 -2.08
C LYS A 81 10.04 5.69 -2.99
N GLU A 82 9.88 6.98 -2.73
CA GLU A 82 9.09 7.86 -3.59
C GLU A 82 9.67 7.92 -5.01
N THR A 83 8.78 7.89 -6.01
CA THR A 83 9.15 8.03 -7.43
C THR A 83 8.37 9.13 -8.13
N VAL A 84 7.06 9.21 -7.86
CA VAL A 84 6.16 10.29 -8.32
C VAL A 84 5.27 10.65 -7.15
N ASN A 85 5.00 11.94 -6.93
CA ASN A 85 4.14 12.39 -5.84
C ASN A 85 3.44 13.71 -6.18
N GLU A 86 2.38 13.63 -6.96
CA GLU A 86 1.55 14.79 -7.32
C GLU A 86 0.56 15.17 -6.20
N LEU A 87 0.41 14.30 -5.20
CA LEU A 87 -0.58 14.40 -4.13
C LEU A 87 -0.03 15.05 -2.86
N GLY A 88 1.29 15.18 -2.75
CA GLY A 88 1.98 15.68 -1.55
C GLY A 88 1.85 14.76 -0.33
N VAL A 89 1.59 13.48 -0.55
CA VAL A 89 1.42 12.49 0.53
C VAL A 89 2.78 11.94 0.96
N THR A 90 2.91 11.47 2.20
CA THR A 90 4.12 10.78 2.65
C THR A 90 3.81 9.38 3.13
N ILE A 91 4.76 8.46 2.93
CA ILE A 91 4.67 7.08 3.43
C ILE A 91 5.84 6.80 4.35
N ALA A 92 5.52 6.44 5.59
CA ALA A 92 6.48 5.82 6.51
C ALA A 92 6.21 4.32 6.57
N HIS A 93 7.25 3.52 6.41
CA HIS A 93 7.16 2.07 6.58
C HIS A 93 7.75 1.68 7.94
N ASN A 94 6.95 0.97 8.73
CA ASN A 94 7.37 0.31 9.96
C ASN A 94 7.21 -1.20 9.76
N GLU A 95 7.92 -2.04 10.49
CA GLU A 95 7.90 -3.48 10.26
C GLU A 95 6.49 -4.08 10.36
N GLY A 96 5.83 -4.22 9.20
CA GLY A 96 4.49 -4.77 9.08
C GLY A 96 3.34 -3.77 8.97
N SER A 97 3.62 -2.47 8.99
CA SER A 97 2.60 -1.46 8.74
C SER A 97 3.17 -0.30 7.93
N ILE A 98 2.28 0.44 7.30
CA ILE A 98 2.60 1.72 6.70
C ILE A 98 1.78 2.82 7.35
N THR A 99 2.37 3.98 7.48
CA THR A 99 1.63 5.21 7.81
C THR A 99 1.59 6.07 6.56
N ILE A 100 0.39 6.35 6.08
CA ILE A 100 0.15 7.28 4.98
C ILE A 100 -0.29 8.60 5.62
N THR A 101 0.39 9.69 5.30
CA THR A 101 0.03 11.05 5.74
C THR A 101 -0.36 11.89 4.56
N ASN A 102 -1.53 12.54 4.65
CA ASN A 102 -2.02 13.43 3.62
C ASN A 102 -1.18 14.72 3.53
N GLY A 103 -1.17 15.32 2.35
CA GLY A 103 -0.55 16.63 2.12
C GLY A 103 -1.30 17.78 2.80
N GLY A 104 -0.95 19.02 2.43
CA GLY A 104 -1.46 20.24 3.06
C GLY A 104 -2.91 20.62 2.71
N ALA A 105 -3.61 19.83 1.91
CA ALA A 105 -4.98 20.09 1.49
C ALA A 105 -5.86 18.84 1.65
N SER A 106 -7.14 19.04 1.94
CA SER A 106 -8.11 17.95 2.00
C SER A 106 -8.28 17.31 0.62
N GLN A 107 -8.29 15.99 0.56
CA GLN A 107 -8.49 15.23 -0.68
C GLN A 107 -8.99 13.81 -0.40
N TYR A 108 -9.72 13.25 -1.36
CA TYR A 108 -10.03 11.83 -1.37
C TYR A 108 -8.84 11.03 -1.90
N LEU A 109 -8.48 9.95 -1.21
CA LEU A 109 -7.38 9.07 -1.58
C LEU A 109 -7.86 7.62 -1.65
N LYS A 110 -7.51 6.96 -2.75
CA LYS A 110 -7.55 5.50 -2.88
C LYS A 110 -6.11 4.99 -2.92
N ALA A 111 -5.78 4.01 -2.08
CA ALA A 111 -4.44 3.42 -2.02
C ALA A 111 -4.47 1.93 -2.34
N GLU A 112 -3.52 1.50 -3.17
CA GLU A 112 -3.32 0.11 -3.58
C GLU A 112 -1.88 -0.33 -3.35
N LEU A 113 -1.71 -1.53 -2.79
CA LEU A 113 -0.43 -2.21 -2.68
C LEU A 113 -0.29 -3.21 -3.83
N LYS A 114 0.80 -3.10 -4.60
CA LYS A 114 1.20 -4.04 -5.63
C LYS A 114 2.17 -5.07 -5.04
N VAL A 115 1.86 -6.35 -5.23
CA VAL A 115 2.67 -7.50 -4.82
C VAL A 115 3.05 -8.37 -6.03
#